data_AF-A0A6G8FL58-F1
#
_entry.id   AF-A0A6G8FL58-F1
#
_cell.length_a   1.000
_cell.length_b   1.000
_cell.length_c   1.000
_cell.angle_alpha   90.00
_cell.angle_beta   90.00
_cell.angle_gamma   90.00
#
_symmetry.space_group_name_H-M   'P 1'
#
loop_
_entity.id
_entity.type
_entity.pdbx_description
1 polymer ?
#
loop_
_entity_poly.entity_id
_entity_poly.type
_entity_poly.pdbx_seq_one_letter_code
_entity_poly.pdbx_strand_id
1 'polypeptide(L)'
;MSVTTTQATLSSWVGRSETTSDIASRAGALGLATLLNAPLDPDSVDTASLFPLGHWLQFNPPTTDDKPGPEGHSLLCDFVTRFGLPRRMWTGSDISFHSPSPWANT
;
A
#
# COMPACT_ATOMS: atom_id res chain seq x y z
N MET A 1 -15.58 1.40 24.36
CA MET A 1 -16.93 1.09 23.84
C MET A 1 -16.76 0.10 22.71
N SER A 2 -17.18 -1.15 22.90
CA SER A 2 -17.04 -2.18 21.86
C SER A 2 -18.08 -1.94 20.79
N VAL A 3 -17.66 -1.56 19.58
CA VAL A 3 -18.55 -1.38 18.44
C VAL A 3 -18.90 -2.76 17.90
N THR A 4 -20.07 -3.28 18.27
CA THR A 4 -20.56 -4.57 17.74
C THR A 4 -20.96 -4.37 16.28
N THR A 5 -20.11 -4.81 15.36
CA THR A 5 -20.38 -4.75 13.92
C THR A 5 -21.38 -5.84 13.56
N THR A 6 -22.60 -5.47 13.13
CA THR A 6 -23.64 -6.42 12.69
C THR A 6 -23.52 -6.71 11.18
N GLN A 7 -24.03 -7.84 10.71
CA GLN A 7 -23.98 -8.20 9.28
C GLN A 7 -24.65 -7.16 8.36
N ALA A 8 -25.73 -6.52 8.81
CA ALA A 8 -26.38 -5.41 8.11
C ALA A 8 -25.44 -4.19 7.98
N THR A 9 -24.62 -3.92 9.01
CA THR A 9 -23.59 -2.86 8.94
C THR A 9 -22.39 -3.22 8.09
N LEU A 10 -22.11 -4.50 7.80
CA LEU A 10 -21.01 -4.91 6.92
C LEU A 10 -21.35 -4.75 5.44
N SER A 11 -22.59 -5.05 5.07
CA SER A 11 -23.04 -5.01 3.68
C SER A 11 -22.96 -3.59 3.09
N SER A 12 -23.09 -2.54 3.92
CA SER A 12 -22.97 -1.14 3.50
C SER A 12 -21.53 -0.68 3.19
N TRP A 13 -20.52 -1.51 3.47
CA TRP A 13 -19.13 -1.23 3.12
C TRP A 13 -18.73 -1.81 1.76
N VAL A 14 -19.53 -2.74 1.21
CA VAL A 14 -19.27 -3.33 -0.11
C VAL A 14 -19.41 -2.24 -1.18
N GLY A 15 -18.44 -2.15 -2.09
CA GLY A 15 -18.42 -1.20 -3.20
C GLY A 15 -17.86 0.18 -2.87
N ARG A 16 -17.40 0.42 -1.64
CA ARG A 16 -16.61 1.62 -1.33
C ARG A 16 -15.24 1.53 -1.99
N SER A 17 -14.75 2.66 -2.51
CA SER A 17 -13.43 2.79 -3.12
C SER A 17 -12.78 4.11 -2.69
N GLU A 18 -11.45 4.11 -2.60
CA GLU A 18 -10.64 5.31 -2.43
C GLU A 18 -9.64 5.38 -3.59
N THR A 19 -9.30 6.59 -4.02
CA THR A 19 -8.29 6.80 -5.07
C THR A 19 -7.40 7.96 -4.64
N THR A 20 -6.09 7.72 -4.70
CA THR A 20 -5.06 8.71 -4.38
C THR A 20 -4.08 8.80 -5.54
N SER A 21 -3.39 9.94 -5.65
CA SER A 21 -2.30 10.14 -6.60
C SER A 21 -1.07 10.57 -5.83
N ASP A 22 0.07 9.96 -6.16
CA ASP A 22 1.34 10.22 -5.50
C ASP A 22 2.49 9.99 -6.49
N ILE A 23 3.68 10.47 -6.14
CA ILE A 23 4.89 10.43 -6.96
C ILE A 23 5.78 9.30 -6.45
N ALA A 24 6.29 8.48 -7.37
CA ALA A 24 7.22 7.42 -7.01
C ALA A 24 8.48 7.98 -6.33
N SER A 25 8.82 7.43 -5.17
CA SER A 25 9.97 7.82 -4.37
C SER A 25 11.26 7.23 -4.94
N ARG A 26 12.16 8.12 -5.34
CA ARG A 26 13.55 7.80 -5.70
C ARG A 26 14.26 7.05 -4.58
N ALA A 27 14.10 7.51 -3.33
CA ALA A 27 14.71 6.86 -2.18
C ALA A 27 14.18 5.44 -1.97
N GLY A 28 12.87 5.22 -2.16
CA GLY A 28 12.26 3.89 -2.09
C GLY A 28 12.81 2.95 -3.18
N ALA A 29 12.98 3.45 -4.39
CA ALA A 29 13.53 2.67 -5.51
C ALA A 29 14.99 2.25 -5.27
N LEU A 30 15.84 3.18 -4.85
CA LEU A 30 17.24 2.91 -4.53
C LEU A 30 17.39 1.98 -3.32
N GLY A 31 16.56 2.17 -2.29
CA GLY A 31 16.53 1.32 -1.11
C GLY A 31 16.19 -0.13 -1.46
N LEU A 32 15.19 -0.34 -2.32
CA LEU A 32 14.83 -1.68 -2.80
C LEU A 32 15.96 -2.31 -3.63
N ALA A 33 16.55 -1.55 -4.56
CA ALA A 33 17.65 -2.02 -5.38
C ALA A 33 18.82 -2.50 -4.51
N THR A 34 19.15 -1.72 -3.49
CA THR A 34 20.21 -2.05 -2.52
C THR A 34 19.85 -3.31 -1.74
N LEU A 35 18.62 -3.41 -1.23
CA LEU A 35 18.14 -4.57 -0.48
C LEU A 35 18.20 -5.86 -1.29
N LEU A 36 17.86 -5.79 -2.59
CA LEU A 36 17.88 -6.93 -3.51
C LEU A 36 19.25 -7.16 -4.16
N ASN A 37 20.26 -6.34 -3.83
CA ASN A 37 21.55 -6.32 -4.51
C ASN A 37 21.42 -6.27 -6.05
N ALA A 38 20.46 -5.49 -6.52
CA ALA A 38 20.09 -5.42 -7.92
C ALA A 38 20.81 -4.24 -8.61
N PRO A 39 21.23 -4.39 -9.88
CA PRO A 39 21.92 -3.34 -10.61
C PRO A 39 20.92 -2.24 -10.98
N LEU A 40 20.96 -1.13 -10.25
CA LEU A 40 20.24 0.09 -10.58
C LEU A 40 21.21 1.26 -10.57
N ASP A 41 21.34 1.94 -11.70
CA ASP A 41 22.13 3.16 -11.79
C ASP A 41 21.37 4.32 -11.11
N PRO A 42 21.93 4.94 -10.05
CA PRO A 42 21.29 6.06 -9.38
C PRO A 42 20.95 7.21 -10.32
N ASP A 43 21.73 7.47 -11.36
CA ASP A 43 21.46 8.59 -12.27
C ASP A 43 20.29 8.29 -13.21
N SER A 44 20.02 6.99 -13.45
CA SER A 44 18.92 6.53 -14.29
C SER A 44 17.59 6.37 -13.56
N VAL A 45 17.57 6.33 -12.22
CA VAL A 45 16.42 5.87 -11.40
C VAL A 45 15.08 6.57 -11.71
N ASP A 46 15.09 7.83 -12.11
CA ASP A 46 13.87 8.59 -12.42
C ASP A 46 13.24 8.17 -13.76
N THR A 47 14.01 7.48 -14.60
CA THR A 47 13.60 6.96 -15.91
C THR A 47 13.69 5.44 -15.98
N ALA A 48 14.36 4.81 -15.02
CA ALA A 48 14.64 3.40 -14.98
C ALA A 48 13.43 2.58 -14.55
N SER A 49 13.54 1.30 -14.85
CA SER A 49 12.55 0.33 -14.48
C SER A 49 12.58 0.02 -12.98
N LEU A 50 11.45 0.18 -12.26
CA LEU A 50 11.29 -0.41 -10.94
C LEU A 50 11.43 -1.93 -11.03
N PHE A 51 12.03 -2.53 -10.01
CA PHE A 51 12.09 -3.99 -9.90
C PHE A 51 10.68 -4.59 -9.78
N PRO A 52 10.49 -5.88 -10.15
CA PRO A 52 9.25 -6.58 -9.87
C PRO A 52 8.83 -6.39 -8.42
N LEU A 53 7.54 -6.11 -8.19
CA LEU A 53 6.97 -5.79 -6.87
C LEU A 53 7.48 -4.49 -6.21
N GLY A 54 8.26 -3.67 -6.91
CA GLY A 54 8.79 -2.42 -6.35
C GLY A 54 7.73 -1.37 -6.01
N HIS A 55 6.55 -1.45 -6.63
CA HIS A 55 5.40 -0.60 -6.33
C HIS A 55 4.92 -0.73 -4.87
N TRP A 56 5.22 -1.82 -4.16
CA TRP A 56 4.84 -1.99 -2.75
C TRP A 56 5.56 -1.04 -1.79
N LEU A 57 6.71 -0.51 -2.19
CA LEU A 57 7.44 0.50 -1.42
C LEU A 57 7.13 1.92 -1.89
N GLN A 58 6.23 2.05 -2.87
CA GLN A 58 5.80 3.30 -3.45
C GLN A 58 4.36 3.58 -3.03
N PHE A 59 3.99 4.85 -2.91
CA PHE A 59 2.62 5.27 -2.64
C PHE A 59 2.07 4.82 -1.26
N ASN A 60 2.94 4.79 -0.25
CA ASN A 60 2.49 4.56 1.12
C ASN A 60 1.57 5.72 1.55
N PRO A 61 0.36 5.42 2.05
CA PRO A 61 -0.56 6.47 2.48
C PRO A 61 0.10 7.31 3.57
N PRO A 62 0.02 8.65 3.49
CA PRO A 62 0.59 9.52 4.49
C PRO A 62 -0.08 9.25 5.84
N THR A 63 0.67 8.71 6.78
CA THR A 63 0.20 8.48 8.15
C THR A 63 0.38 9.77 8.94
N THR A 64 -0.71 10.39 9.38
CA THR A 64 -0.63 11.45 10.39
C THR A 64 -0.23 10.82 11.73
N ASP A 65 0.55 11.53 12.55
CA ASP A 65 1.00 11.13 13.91
C ASP A 65 -0.14 10.90 14.92
N ASP A 66 -1.38 10.84 14.45
CA ASP A 66 -2.53 10.45 15.24
C ASP A 66 -2.37 8.99 15.65
N LYS A 67 -1.90 8.84 16.89
CA LYS A 67 -1.70 7.62 17.69
C LYS A 67 -2.05 6.35 16.91
N PRO A 68 -1.05 5.56 16.47
CA PRO A 68 -1.34 4.30 15.81
C PRO A 68 -2.31 3.48 16.67
N GLY A 69 -3.30 2.86 16.03
CA GLY A 69 -4.18 1.93 16.73
C GLY A 69 -3.36 0.82 17.41
N PRO A 70 -3.96 0.03 18.30
CA PRO A 70 -3.27 -1.09 18.97
C PRO A 70 -2.58 -2.06 17.99
N GLU A 71 -3.05 -2.09 16.75
CA GLU A 71 -2.59 -2.89 15.63
C GLU A 71 -1.54 -2.20 14.72
N GLY A 72 -1.04 -1.02 15.10
CA GLY A 72 -0.01 -0.27 14.36
C GLY A 72 -0.51 0.47 13.12
N HIS A 73 -1.78 0.30 12.74
CA HIS A 73 -2.39 0.98 11.60
C HIS A 73 -2.83 2.39 12.00
N SER A 74 -2.61 3.36 11.12
CA SER A 74 -3.14 4.72 11.30
C SER A 74 -4.66 4.70 11.41
N LEU A 75 -5.18 5.54 12.30
CA LEU A 75 -6.61 5.62 12.54
C LEU A 75 -7.39 6.05 11.29
N LEU A 76 -6.75 6.77 10.37
CA LEU A 76 -7.30 7.29 9.12
C LEU A 76 -7.39 6.26 7.98
N CYS A 77 -6.93 5.02 8.17
CA CYS A 77 -7.21 3.94 7.23
C CYS A 77 -8.66 3.45 7.41
N ASP A 78 -9.60 4.40 7.25
CA ASP A 78 -11.05 4.24 7.44
C ASP A 78 -11.72 3.54 6.25
N PHE A 79 -10.94 3.08 5.27
CA PHE A 79 -11.42 2.27 4.17
C PHE A 79 -11.98 0.91 4.64
N VAL A 80 -11.45 0.37 5.74
CA VAL A 80 -11.84 -0.94 6.28
C VAL A 80 -12.49 -0.76 7.65
N THR A 81 -13.75 -1.21 7.75
CA THR A 81 -14.52 -1.19 9.00
C THR A 81 -13.79 -1.87 10.17
N ARG A 82 -13.99 -1.35 11.37
CA ARG A 82 -13.38 -1.89 12.60
C ARG A 82 -14.17 -3.10 13.08
N PHE A 83 -13.68 -4.30 12.79
CA PHE A 83 -14.34 -5.57 13.13
C PHE A 83 -14.27 -5.97 14.62
N GLY A 84 -13.74 -5.11 15.50
CA GLY A 84 -13.60 -5.43 16.93
C GLY A 84 -12.57 -6.53 17.24
N LEU A 85 -11.77 -6.95 16.26
CA LEU A 85 -10.68 -7.91 16.41
C LEU A 85 -9.37 -7.18 16.78
N PRO A 86 -8.45 -7.84 17.52
CA PRO A 86 -7.25 -7.19 18.03
C PRO A 86 -6.18 -6.94 16.95
N ARG A 87 -6.24 -7.63 15.81
CA ARG A 87 -5.30 -7.51 14.70
C ARG A 87 -6.02 -7.77 13.37
N ARG A 88 -5.51 -7.15 12.30
CA ARG A 88 -5.89 -7.42 10.91
C ARG A 88 -4.77 -8.19 10.21
N MET A 89 -5.13 -8.99 9.23
CA MET A 89 -4.20 -9.69 8.36
C MET A 89 -4.55 -9.38 6.90
N TRP A 90 -3.54 -9.10 6.10
CA TRP A 90 -3.68 -9.07 4.65
C TRP A 90 -3.77 -10.50 4.12
N THR A 91 -4.89 -10.84 3.48
CA THR A 91 -5.14 -12.20 2.96
C THR A 91 -4.83 -12.32 1.47
N GLY A 92 -4.72 -11.19 0.75
CA GLY A 92 -4.38 -11.14 -0.67
C GLY A 92 -4.90 -9.88 -1.35
N SER A 93 -4.41 -9.63 -2.56
CA SER A 93 -4.86 -8.57 -3.46
C SER A 93 -4.86 -9.08 -4.88
N ASP A 94 -5.76 -8.56 -5.71
CA ASP A 94 -5.70 -8.67 -7.18
C ASP A 94 -5.08 -7.37 -7.72
N ILE A 95 -4.04 -7.49 -8.56
CA ILE A 95 -3.26 -6.36 -9.06
C ILE A 95 -3.16 -6.49 -10.57
N SER A 96 -3.62 -5.45 -11.26
CA SER A 96 -3.51 -5.32 -12.72
C SER A 96 -2.71 -4.08 -13.08
N PHE A 97 -1.76 -4.23 -14.01
CA PHE A 97 -0.98 -3.11 -14.53
C PHE A 97 -1.60 -2.64 -15.86
N HIS A 98 -2.14 -1.42 -15.88
CA HIS A 98 -2.91 -0.87 -17.02
C HIS A 98 -2.06 -0.49 -18.25
N SER A 99 -0.79 -0.26 -18.02
CA SER A 99 0.24 -0.20 -19.05
C SER A 99 1.29 -1.22 -18.66
N PRO A 100 2.26 -1.54 -19.54
CA PRO A 100 3.59 -1.71 -19.01
C PRO A 100 3.90 -0.40 -18.28
N SER A 101 3.66 -0.39 -16.98
CA SER A 101 4.72 -0.14 -16.03
C SER A 101 5.99 -0.67 -16.72
N PRO A 102 7.05 0.11 -17.01
CA PRO A 102 8.24 -0.39 -17.72
C PRO A 102 8.92 -1.66 -17.13
N TRP A 103 8.24 -2.42 -16.28
CA TRP A 103 8.65 -3.24 -15.16
C TRP A 103 8.09 -4.68 -15.25
N ALA A 104 7.75 -5.18 -16.45
CA ALA A 104 7.67 -6.62 -16.72
C ALA A 104 8.81 -6.99 -17.68
N ASN A 105 9.87 -7.62 -17.15
CA ASN A 105 10.95 -8.14 -17.97
C ASN A 105 10.41 -9.21 -18.93
N THR A 106 10.56 -8.97 -20.23
CA THR A 106 11.10 -10.00 -21.13
C THR A 106 12.57 -10.22 -20.83
#